data_AF-V2TLH6-F1
#
_entry.id   AF-V2TLH6-F1
#
_cell.length_a   1.000
_cell.length_b   1.000
_cell.length_c   1.000
_cell.angle_alpha   90.00
_cell.angle_beta   90.00
_cell.angle_gamma   90.00
#
_symmetry.space_group_name_H-M   'P 1'
#
loop_
_entity.id
_entity.type
_entity.pdbx_description
1 polymer ?
#
loop_
_entity_poly.entity_id
_entity_poly.type
_entity_poly.pdbx_seq_one_letter_code
_entity_poly.pdbx_strand_id
1 'polypeptide(L)'
;MTKTRLKSLILQISRQLNAVQKNVYNLDLVTAIDHKQLQSISVQFNELYGAIDGFYGNQTQKHLSNFMEYTDLVKKRIDALAEYIRPSRLKAVHISPKLITQILDTEQQALSHLTVTA
;
A
#
# COMPACT_ATOMS: atom_id res chain seq x y z
N MET A 1 -20.76 -2.65 8.64
CA MET A 1 -19.36 -2.32 9.03
C MET A 1 -19.29 -0.85 9.44
N THR A 2 -18.42 -0.43 10.38
CA THR A 2 -18.40 0.99 10.84
C THR A 2 -17.28 1.79 10.18
N LYS A 3 -17.53 3.08 9.93
CA LYS A 3 -16.58 4.07 9.41
C LYS A 3 -15.23 4.07 10.16
N THR A 4 -15.27 3.79 11.46
CA THR A 4 -14.10 3.66 12.34
C THR A 4 -13.17 2.53 11.91
N ARG A 5 -13.72 1.38 11.51
CA ARG A 5 -12.92 0.23 11.05
C ARG A 5 -12.18 0.55 9.74
N LEU A 6 -12.85 1.21 8.79
CA LEU A 6 -12.25 1.66 7.54
C LEU A 6 -11.05 2.59 7.81
N LYS A 7 -11.23 3.62 8.64
CA LYS A 7 -10.15 4.54 9.02
C LYS A 7 -8.99 3.83 9.72
N SER A 8 -9.27 2.87 10.59
CA SER A 8 -8.23 2.11 11.29
C SER A 8 -7.37 1.28 10.33
N LEU A 9 -7.99 0.65 9.31
CA LEU A 9 -7.28 -0.13 8.30
C LEU A 9 -6.39 0.78 7.43
N ILE A 10 -6.92 1.91 6.95
CA ILE A 10 -6.15 2.88 6.16
C ILE A 10 -4.93 3.38 6.96
N LEU A 11 -5.14 3.72 8.23
CA LEU A 11 -4.07 4.20 9.11
C LEU A 11 -3.02 3.13 9.38
N GLN A 12 -3.44 1.87 9.57
CA GLN A 12 -2.52 0.75 9.76
C GLN A 12 -1.66 0.52 8.52
N ILE A 13 -2.28 0.47 7.33
CA ILE A 13 -1.58 0.31 6.05
C ILE A 13 -0.58 1.46 5.85
N SER A 14 -1.01 2.70 6.07
CA SER A 14 -0.15 3.89 5.95
C SER A 14 1.06 3.82 6.89
N ARG A 15 0.85 3.45 8.16
CA ARG A 15 1.95 3.30 9.14
C ARG A 15 2.95 2.22 8.74
N GLN A 16 2.47 1.07 8.26
CA GLN A 16 3.35 0.01 7.82
C GLN A 16 4.14 0.40 6.57
N LEU A 17 3.50 1.06 5.61
CA LEU A 17 4.16 1.54 4.40
C LEU A 17 5.24 2.58 4.75
N ASN A 18 5.01 3.41 5.76
CA ASN A 18 6.02 4.33 6.32
C ASN A 18 7.17 3.61 7.03
N ALA A 19 6.85 2.55 7.79
CA ALA A 19 7.89 1.73 8.41
C ALA A 19 8.79 1.06 7.36
N VAL A 20 8.21 0.48 6.30
CA VAL A 20 8.98 -0.10 5.18
C VAL A 20 9.85 0.96 4.52
N GLN A 21 9.30 2.13 4.21
CA GLN A 21 10.06 3.22 3.59
C GLN A 21 11.24 3.65 4.46
N LYS A 22 11.04 3.86 5.76
CA LYS A 22 12.11 4.24 6.70
C LYS A 22 13.18 3.16 6.80
N ASN A 23 12.78 1.90 6.82
CA ASN A 23 13.72 0.78 6.84
C ASN A 23 14.57 0.79 5.57
N VAL A 24 13.93 0.82 4.40
CA VAL A 24 14.62 0.85 3.10
C VAL A 24 15.54 2.07 2.96
N TYR A 25 15.11 3.24 3.43
CA TYR A 25 15.92 4.47 3.38
C TYR A 25 17.26 4.32 4.13
N ASN A 26 17.28 3.57 5.22
CA ASN A 26 18.47 3.36 6.05
C ASN A 26 19.36 2.20 5.58
N LEU A 27 19.00 1.51 4.50
CA LEU A 27 19.73 0.36 3.98
C LEU A 27 20.58 0.75 2.77
N ASP A 28 21.72 0.09 2.61
CA ASP A 28 22.52 0.17 1.38
C ASP A 28 21.90 -0.62 0.22
N LEU A 29 21.05 -1.62 0.55
CA LEU A 29 20.48 -2.59 -0.38
C LEU A 29 19.06 -2.98 0.04
N VAL A 30 18.18 -3.14 -0.93
CA VAL A 30 16.83 -3.70 -0.72
C VAL A 30 16.93 -5.20 -0.46
N THR A 31 16.14 -5.70 0.48
CA THR A 31 16.22 -7.07 1.00
C THR A 31 14.97 -7.89 0.74
N ALA A 32 15.09 -9.21 0.94
CA ALA A 32 13.94 -10.11 0.92
C ALA A 32 12.93 -9.84 2.07
N ILE A 33 13.34 -9.14 3.13
CA ILE A 33 12.44 -8.71 4.21
C ILE A 33 11.50 -7.63 3.69
N ASP A 34 12.02 -6.65 2.96
CA ASP A 34 11.23 -5.57 2.37
C ASP A 34 10.17 -6.14 1.40
N HIS A 35 10.55 -7.13 0.58
CA HIS A 35 9.61 -7.86 -0.27
C HIS A 35 8.45 -8.48 0.51
N LYS A 36 8.74 -9.20 1.61
CA LYS A 36 7.70 -9.82 2.45
C LYS A 36 6.80 -8.77 3.10
N GLN A 37 7.36 -7.64 3.51
CA GLN A 37 6.59 -6.54 4.09
C GLN A 37 5.64 -5.93 3.06
N LEU A 38 6.08 -5.69 1.82
CA LEU A 38 5.21 -5.22 0.74
C LEU A 38 4.10 -6.23 0.39
N GLN A 39 4.40 -7.54 0.39
CA GLN A 39 3.37 -8.57 0.20
C GLN A 39 2.32 -8.53 1.33
N SER A 40 2.74 -8.37 2.58
CA SER A 40 1.83 -8.25 3.72
C SER A 40 0.94 -7.00 3.62
N ILE A 41 1.50 -5.88 3.16
CA ILE A 41 0.75 -4.65 2.90
C ILE A 41 -0.27 -4.88 1.78
N SER A 42 0.12 -5.54 0.67
CA SER A 42 -0.81 -5.88 -0.42
C SER A 42 -2.01 -6.72 0.05
N VAL A 43 -1.77 -7.69 0.94
CA VAL A 43 -2.87 -8.48 1.54
C VAL A 43 -3.83 -7.58 2.32
N GLN A 44 -3.34 -6.61 3.08
CA GLN A 44 -4.19 -5.65 3.80
C GLN A 44 -4.99 -4.74 2.87
N PHE A 45 -4.51 -4.47 1.65
CA PHE A 45 -5.32 -3.77 0.64
C PHE A 45 -6.54 -4.60 0.20
N ASN A 46 -6.45 -5.94 0.17
CA ASN A 46 -7.63 -6.78 -0.08
C ASN A 46 -8.66 -6.64 1.06
N GLU A 47 -8.18 -6.61 2.31
CA GLU A 47 -9.04 -6.39 3.47
C GLU A 47 -9.69 -5.00 3.43
N LEU A 48 -8.93 -3.98 3.03
CA LEU A 48 -9.43 -2.62 2.83
C LEU A 48 -10.49 -2.58 1.73
N TYR A 49 -10.27 -3.26 0.61
CA TYR A 49 -11.25 -3.34 -0.48
C TYR A 49 -12.57 -3.97 -0.02
N GLY A 50 -12.52 -5.13 0.65
CA GLY A 50 -13.71 -5.77 1.21
C GLY A 50 -14.40 -4.90 2.28
N ALA A 51 -13.62 -4.13 3.03
CA ALA A 51 -14.13 -3.15 3.98
C ALA A 51 -14.88 -1.98 3.31
N ILE A 52 -14.34 -1.45 2.21
CA ILE A 52 -14.96 -0.38 1.43
C ILE A 52 -16.28 -0.88 0.82
N ASP A 53 -16.25 -2.04 0.17
CA ASP A 53 -17.42 -2.65 -0.46
C ASP A 53 -18.54 -2.90 0.57
N GLY A 54 -18.21 -3.51 1.72
CA GLY A 54 -19.18 -3.75 2.78
C GLY A 54 -19.68 -2.50 3.52
N PHE A 55 -18.98 -1.36 3.42
CA PHE A 55 -19.41 -0.09 4.05
C PHE A 55 -20.28 0.73 3.10
N TYR A 56 -19.89 0.82 1.83
CA TYR A 56 -20.52 1.67 0.82
C TYR A 56 -21.49 0.93 -0.10
N GLY A 57 -21.64 -0.39 0.00
CA GLY A 57 -22.55 -1.19 -0.84
C GLY A 57 -24.02 -0.74 -0.84
N ASN A 58 -24.43 0.07 0.15
CA ASN A 58 -25.77 0.67 0.25
C ASN A 58 -25.79 2.20 0.02
N GLN A 59 -24.66 2.83 -0.33
CA GLN A 59 -24.54 4.28 -0.55
C GLN A 59 -24.39 4.62 -2.04
N THR A 60 -24.50 5.91 -2.38
CA THR A 60 -24.38 6.42 -3.75
C THR A 60 -23.11 5.93 -4.45
N GLN A 61 -23.27 5.25 -5.60
CA GLN A 61 -22.22 4.59 -6.40
C GLN A 61 -20.99 5.46 -6.70
N LYS A 62 -21.12 6.79 -6.80
CA LYS A 62 -20.04 7.67 -7.24
C LYS A 62 -18.89 7.78 -6.23
N HIS A 63 -19.20 7.86 -4.93
CA HIS A 63 -18.16 7.92 -3.89
C HIS A 63 -17.50 6.55 -3.67
N LEU A 64 -18.29 5.48 -3.79
CA LEU A 64 -17.81 4.09 -3.79
C LEU A 64 -16.79 3.86 -4.93
N SER A 65 -17.14 4.23 -6.17
CA SER A 65 -16.29 4.02 -7.36
C SER A 65 -14.92 4.68 -7.18
N ASN A 66 -14.90 5.96 -6.80
CA ASN A 66 -13.64 6.69 -6.64
C ASN A 66 -12.75 6.10 -5.54
N PHE A 67 -13.34 5.70 -4.41
CA PHE A 67 -12.57 5.17 -3.27
C PHE A 67 -12.03 3.77 -3.56
N MET A 68 -12.81 2.93 -4.24
CA MET A 68 -12.39 1.60 -4.68
C MET A 68 -11.33 1.66 -5.78
N GLU A 69 -11.54 2.46 -6.82
CA GLU A 69 -10.57 2.64 -7.93
C GLU A 69 -9.21 3.10 -7.40
N TYR A 70 -9.23 4.03 -6.45
CA TYR A 70 -8.02 4.55 -5.87
C TYR A 70 -7.30 3.52 -4.98
N THR A 71 -8.05 2.77 -4.18
CA THR A 71 -7.51 1.66 -3.38
C THR A 71 -6.87 0.59 -4.27
N ASP A 72 -7.52 0.24 -5.38
CA ASP A 72 -7.01 -0.70 -6.37
C ASP A 72 -5.74 -0.22 -7.07
N LEU A 73 -5.68 1.07 -7.39
CA LEU A 73 -4.50 1.65 -8.03
C LEU A 73 -3.28 1.59 -7.12
N VAL A 74 -3.43 1.98 -5.85
CA VAL A 74 -2.33 1.89 -4.86
C VAL A 74 -1.92 0.43 -4.67
N LYS A 75 -2.88 -0.49 -4.52
CA LYS A 75 -2.59 -1.92 -4.40
C LYS A 75 -1.78 -2.44 -5.59
N LYS A 76 -2.20 -2.16 -6.82
CA LYS A 76 -1.50 -2.62 -8.04
C LYS A 76 -0.06 -2.13 -8.09
N ARG A 77 0.19 -0.90 -7.61
CA ARG A 77 1.55 -0.34 -7.55
C ARG A 77 2.39 -0.99 -6.47
N ILE A 78 1.81 -1.30 -5.31
CA ILE A 78 2.48 -2.08 -4.26
C ILE A 78 2.78 -3.51 -4.72
N ASP A 79 1.87 -4.16 -5.44
CA ASP A 79 2.10 -5.48 -6.04
C ASP A 79 3.25 -5.44 -7.07
N ALA A 80 3.23 -4.44 -7.96
CA ALA A 80 4.28 -4.25 -8.94
C ALA A 80 5.64 -3.98 -8.27
N LEU A 81 5.65 -3.20 -7.18
CA LEU A 81 6.85 -2.95 -6.40
C LEU A 81 7.37 -4.23 -5.72
N ALA A 82 6.48 -5.01 -5.10
CA ALA A 82 6.82 -6.28 -4.48
C ALA A 82 7.43 -7.25 -5.49
N GLU A 83 6.85 -7.34 -6.69
CA GLU A 83 7.37 -8.16 -7.79
C GLU A 83 8.71 -7.63 -8.32
N TYR A 84 8.86 -6.31 -8.41
CA TYR A 84 10.12 -5.67 -8.79
C TYR A 84 11.26 -5.99 -7.83
N ILE A 85 10.98 -6.09 -6.53
CA ILE A 85 11.97 -6.44 -5.49
C ILE A 85 11.94 -7.92 -5.08
N ARG A 86 11.38 -8.81 -5.90
CA ARG A 86 11.29 -10.23 -5.56
C ARG A 86 12.67 -10.86 -5.29
N PRO A 87 12.79 -11.84 -4.37
CA PRO A 87 14.09 -12.37 -3.95
C PRO A 87 14.97 -12.91 -5.08
N SER A 88 14.37 -13.51 -6.12
CA SER A 88 15.13 -14.01 -7.28
C SER A 88 15.79 -12.89 -8.09
N ARG A 89 15.15 -11.71 -8.15
CA ARG A 89 15.68 -10.54 -8.85
C ARG A 89 16.73 -9.82 -8.03
N LEU A 90 16.54 -9.71 -6.71
CA LEU A 90 17.54 -9.13 -5.79
C LEU A 90 18.88 -9.88 -5.83
N LYS A 91 18.87 -11.18 -6.13
CA LYS A 91 20.10 -11.97 -6.33
C LYS A 91 20.86 -11.63 -7.62
N ALA A 92 20.20 -11.04 -8.60
CA ALA A 92 20.74 -10.80 -9.93
C ALA A 92 20.93 -9.31 -10.26
N VAL A 93 20.21 -8.43 -9.58
CA VAL A 93 20.15 -6.99 -9.89
C VAL A 93 20.26 -6.19 -8.61
N HIS A 94 21.19 -5.24 -8.59
CA HIS A 94 21.24 -4.23 -7.56
C HIS A 94 20.06 -3.27 -7.73
N ILE A 95 19.17 -3.24 -6.74
CA ILE A 95 18.05 -2.31 -6.71
C ILE A 95 18.37 -1.20 -5.71
N SER A 96 18.39 0.04 -6.21
CA SER A 96 18.67 1.20 -5.37
C SER A 96 17.54 1.42 -4.35
N PRO A 97 17.87 1.50 -3.04
CA PRO A 97 16.89 1.84 -2.01
C PRO A 97 16.18 3.18 -2.25
N LYS A 98 16.90 4.16 -2.82
CA LYS A 98 16.35 5.49 -3.15
C LYS A 98 15.15 5.41 -4.10
N LEU A 99 15.24 4.57 -5.13
CA LEU A 99 14.14 4.36 -6.07
C LEU A 99 12.90 3.83 -5.36
N ILE A 100 13.09 2.83 -4.49
CA ILE A 100 11.99 2.22 -3.72
C ILE A 100 11.37 3.26 -2.77
N THR A 101 12.17 4.06 -2.08
CA THR A 101 11.65 5.09 -1.17
C THR A 101 10.81 6.15 -1.89
N GLN A 102 11.20 6.56 -3.10
CA GLN A 102 10.44 7.53 -3.91
C GLN A 102 9.08 6.98 -4.36
N ILE A 103 9.04 5.70 -4.73
CA ILE A 103 7.77 5.03 -5.06
C ILE A 103 6.89 4.96 -3.81
N LEU A 104 7.44 4.54 -2.66
CA LEU A 104 6.69 4.45 -1.41
C LEU A 104 6.17 5.81 -0.93
N ASP A 105 6.91 6.90 -1.10
CA ASP A 105 6.44 8.26 -0.81
C ASP A 105 5.19 8.62 -1.60
N THR A 106 5.19 8.30 -2.90
CA THR A 106 4.06 8.56 -3.79
C THR A 106 2.81 7.81 -3.33
N GLU A 107 2.98 6.55 -2.92
CA GLU A 107 1.87 5.73 -2.42
C GLU A 107 1.38 6.18 -1.03
N GLN A 108 2.23 6.76 -0.19
CA GLN A 108 1.79 7.37 1.07
C GLN A 108 0.97 8.64 0.85
N GLN A 109 1.42 9.51 -0.04
CA GLN A 109 0.64 10.69 -0.43
C GLN A 109 -0.72 10.24 -0.94
N ALA A 110 -0.74 9.17 -1.75
CA ALA A 110 -1.97 8.61 -2.24
C ALA A 110 -2.91 8.15 -1.10
N LEU A 111 -2.42 7.33 -0.18
CA LEU A 111 -3.20 6.88 0.99
C LEU A 111 -3.67 8.04 1.90
N SER A 112 -2.91 9.12 1.99
CA SER A 112 -3.32 10.30 2.77
C SER A 112 -4.59 10.94 2.21
N HIS A 113 -4.76 10.97 0.88
CA HIS A 113 -5.97 11.45 0.22
C HIS A 113 -7.19 10.57 0.55
N LEU A 114 -7.01 9.25 0.67
CA LEU A 114 -8.08 8.33 1.12
C LEU A 114 -8.49 8.61 2.56
N THR A 115 -7.55 9.02 3.41
CA THR A 115 -7.82 9.26 4.84
C THR A 115 -8.65 10.54 5.05
N VAL A 116 -8.41 11.57 4.22
CA VAL A 116 -9.14 12.85 4.23
C VAL A 116 -10.56 12.71 3.67
N THR A 117 -10.75 11.78 2.73
CA THR A 117 -12.04 11.55 2.05
C THR A 117 -12.93 10.51 2.72
N ALA A 118 -12.37 9.64 3.58
CA ALA A 118 -13.08 8.69 4.44
C ALA A 118 -13.70 9.36 5.67
#